data_AF-A0A974Z136-F1
#
_entry.id   AF-A0A974Z136-F1
#
_cell.length_a   1.000
_cell.length_b   1.000
_cell.length_c   1.000
_cell.angle_alpha   90.00
_cell.angle_beta   90.00
_cell.angle_gamma   90.00
#
_symmetry.space_group_name_H-M   'P 1'
#
loop_
_entity.id
_entity.type
_entity.pdbx_description
1 polymer ?
#
loop_
_entity_poly.entity_id
_entity_poly.type
_entity_poly.pdbx_seq_one_letter_code
_entity_poly.pdbx_strand_id
1 'polypeptide(L)' 'MRYIELDSLDIQSRETEFNHMAAQCASFLQDDEEEWATESVVNCLNCKRRRWVFGGFQCMKEDS' A
#
# COMPACT_ATOMS: atom_id res chain seq x y z
N MET A 1 -29.55 1.86 -3.40
CA MET A 1 -28.19 1.30 -3.47
C MET A 1 -28.22 0.06 -2.58
N ARG A 2 -28.15 -1.16 -3.15
CA ARG A 2 -28.10 -2.39 -2.35
C ARG A 2 -26.62 -2.71 -2.13
N TYR A 3 -26.19 -2.72 -0.88
CA TYR A 3 -24.90 -3.29 -0.53
C TYR A 3 -25.04 -4.81 -0.63
N ILE A 4 -24.09 -5.45 -1.30
CA ILE A 4 -24.02 -6.91 -1.35
C ILE A 4 -23.39 -7.31 -0.02
N GLU A 5 -24.15 -7.99 0.85
CA GLU A 5 -23.59 -8.64 2.03
C GLU A 5 -22.77 -9.85 1.54
N LEU A 6 -21.45 -9.70 1.50
CA LEU A 6 -20.54 -10.80 1.23
C LEU A 6 -20.30 -11.53 2.54
N ASP A 7 -20.66 -12.81 2.59
CA ASP A 7 -20.40 -13.64 3.76
C ASP A 7 -18.90 -13.88 3.92
N SER A 8 -18.42 -13.89 5.16
CA SER A 8 -17.00 -14.09 5.48
C SER A 8 -16.44 -15.42 4.94
N LEU A 9 -17.30 -16.43 4.79
CA LEU A 9 -16.97 -17.73 4.18
C LEU A 9 -16.71 -17.60 2.67
N ASP A 10 -17.42 -16.71 1.97
CA ASP A 10 -17.23 -16.46 0.53
C ASP A 10 -15.97 -15.63 0.26
N ILE A 11 -15.57 -14.78 1.21
CA ILE A 11 -14.31 -14.04 1.14
C ILE A 11 -13.13 -15.01 1.27
N GLN A 12 -13.18 -15.90 2.26
CA GLN A 12 -12.13 -16.90 2.50
C GLN A 12 -12.00 -17.90 1.34
N SER A 13 -13.11 -18.36 0.78
CA SER A 13 -13.07 -19.29 -0.36
C SER A 13 -12.41 -18.66 -1.59
N ARG A 14 -12.73 -17.40 -1.90
CA ARG A 14 -12.15 -16.66 -3.02
C ARG A 14 -10.66 -16.38 -2.82
N GLU A 15 -10.22 -16.03 -1.61
CA GLU A 15 -8.80 -15.88 -1.30
C GLU A 15 -8.01 -17.17 -1.59
N THR A 16 -8.55 -18.33 -1.21
CA THR A 16 -7.88 -19.60 -1.50
C THR A 16 -7.77 -19.90 -3.00
N GLU A 17 -8.78 -19.54 -3.78
CA GLU A 17 -8.76 -19.68 -5.24
C GLU A 17 -7.68 -18.78 -5.86
N PHE A 18 -7.62 -17.51 -5.45
CA PHE A 18 -6.61 -16.57 -5.94
C PHE A 18 -5.18 -17.02 -5.58
N ASN A 19 -4.98 -17.52 -4.37
CA ASN A 19 -3.68 -18.06 -3.94
C ASN A 19 -3.27 -19.28 -4.78
N HIS A 20 -4.23 -20.15 -5.14
CA HIS A 20 -3.93 -21.30 -6.01
C HIS A 20 -3.53 -20.86 -7.42
N MET A 21 -4.23 -19.87 -7.99
CA MET A 21 -3.90 -19.32 -9.30
C MET A 21 -2.53 -18.62 -9.30
N ALA A 22 -2.24 -17.85 -8.25
CA ALA A 22 -0.96 -17.18 -8.06
C ALA A 22 0.21 -18.18 -7.99
N ALA A 23 0.04 -19.28 -7.23
CA ALA A 23 1.05 -20.33 -7.10
C ALA A 23 1.36 -21.06 -8.42
N GLN A 24 0.45 -21.04 -9.40
CA GLN A 24 0.66 -21.62 -10.73
C GLN A 24 1.38 -20.67 -11.71
N CYS A 25 1.50 -19.39 -11.37
CA CYS A 25 2.12 -18.40 -12.23
C CYS A 25 3.61 -18.23 -11.88
N ALA A 26 4.50 -18.72 -12.73
CA ALA A 26 5.95 -18.63 -12.50
C ALA A 26 6.50 -17.18 -12.50
N SER A 27 5.74 -16.23 -13.04
CA SER A 27 6.08 -14.80 -13.05
C SER A 27 5.39 -14.01 -11.94
N PHE A 28 4.53 -14.66 -11.15
CA PHE A 28 3.90 -14.02 -10.01
C PHE A 28 4.92 -13.86 -8.89
N LEU A 29 5.03 -12.63 -8.40
CA LEU A 29 5.80 -12.26 -7.24
C LEU A 29 4.81 -11.68 -6.24
N GLN A 30 4.69 -12.31 -5.07
CA GLN A 30 3.87 -11.77 -4.00
C GLN A 30 4.50 -10.44 -3.54
N ASP A 31 3.67 -9.43 -3.33
CA ASP A 31 4.13 -8.15 -2.77
C ASP A 31 4.77 -8.40 -1.40
N ASP A 32 5.94 -7.80 -1.18
CA ASP A 32 6.59 -7.82 0.13
C ASP A 32 5.92 -6.79 1.04
N GLU A 33 4.90 -7.24 1.77
CA GLU A 33 4.14 -6.45 2.73
C GLU A 33 5.01 -5.92 3.90
N GLU A 34 6.28 -6.36 4.01
CA GLU A 34 7.24 -5.87 5.01
C GLU A 34 7.91 -4.53 4.61
N GLU A 35 7.68 -4.00 3.40
CA GLU A 35 8.33 -2.77 2.91
C GLU A 35 7.93 -1.46 3.65
N TRP A 36 7.04 -1.49 4.65
CA TRP A 36 6.33 -0.27 5.10
C TRP A 36 6.50 0.15 6.58
N ALA A 37 7.53 -0.34 7.27
CA ALA A 37 7.92 0.21 8.57
C ALA A 37 9.35 0.76 8.53
N THR A 38 9.59 1.77 7.69
CA THR A 38 10.86 2.48 7.76
C THR A 38 10.93 3.25 9.09
N GLU A 39 11.65 2.71 10.07
CA GLU A 39 12.16 3.46 11.24
C GLU A 39 13.23 4.48 10.81
N SER A 40 13.22 4.94 9.55
CA SER A 40 14.19 5.90 9.07
C SER A 40 13.98 7.23 9.77
N VAL A 41 15.12 7.86 10.11
CA VAL A 41 15.13 9.23 10.63
C VAL A 41 14.32 10.11 9.69
N VAL A 42 13.35 10.83 10.27
CA VAL A 42 12.51 11.74 9.51
C VAL A 42 13.40 12.82 8.87
N ASN A 43 13.41 12.85 7.55
CA ASN A 43 14.08 13.81 6.69
C ASN A 43 13.06 14.50 5.76
N CYS A 44 13.49 15.51 5.00
CA CYS A 44 12.57 16.26 4.12
C CYS A 44 11.87 15.40 3.05
N LEU A 45 12.37 14.20 2.74
CA LEU A 45 11.78 13.30 1.77
C LEU A 45 10.62 12.49 2.36
N ASN A 46 10.62 12.19 3.67
CA ASN A 46 9.60 11.38 4.35
C ASN A 46 8.80 12.14 5.44
N CYS A 47 9.06 13.43 5.70
CA CYS A 47 8.48 14.19 6.82
C CYS A 47 6.99 14.55 6.75
N LYS A 48 6.23 14.05 5.76
CA LYS A 48 4.80 14.39 5.50
C LYS A 48 4.49 15.89 5.31
N ARG A 49 5.45 16.80 5.51
CA ARG A 49 5.32 18.25 5.33
C ARG A 49 5.72 18.73 3.94
N ARG A 50 6.09 17.84 3.00
CA ARG A 50 6.37 18.24 1.61
C ARG A 50 5.10 18.32 0.79
N ARG A 51 5.07 19.24 -0.17
CA ARG A 51 4.03 19.33 -1.21
C ARG A 51 4.68 19.34 -2.60
N TRP A 52 4.07 18.65 -3.55
CA TRP A 52 4.46 18.71 -4.95
C TRP A 52 3.96 20.00 -5.57
N VAL A 53 4.84 20.68 -6.30
CA VAL A 53 4.59 21.90 -7.07
C VAL A 53 5.14 21.70 -8.48
N PHE A 54 4.77 22.57 -9.43
CA PHE A 54 5.15 22.41 -10.84
C PHE A 54 6.67 22.23 -11.07
N GLY A 55 7.52 22.82 -10.22
CA GLY A 55 8.98 22.73 -10.32
C GLY A 55 9.65 21.66 -9.44
N GLY A 56 8.89 20.82 -8.73
CA GLY A 56 9.46 19.81 -7.82
C GLY A 56 8.68 19.66 -6.52
N PHE A 57 9.38 19.63 -5.38
CA PHE A 57 8.74 19.58 -4.06
C PHE A 57 9.21 20.75 -3.17
N GLN A 58 8.29 21.26 -2.35
CA GLN A 58 8.55 22.32 -1.39
C GLN A 58 8.27 21.82 0.05
N CYS A 59 9.14 22.20 0.99
CA CYS A 59 8.93 21.95 2.42
C CYS A 59 7.97 22.98 3.02
N MET A 60 6.96 22.53 3.76
CA MET A 60 5.95 23.38 4.42
C MET A 60 6.13 23.40 5.95
N LYS A 61 7.30 23.05 6.47
CA LYS A 61 7.59 23.17 7.90
C LYS A 61 7.76 24.65 8.23
N GLU A 62 7.09 25.14 9.27
CA GLU A 62 7.30 26.50 9.77
C GLU A 62 8.69 26.59 10.43
N ASP A 63 9.43 27.65 10.13
CA ASP A 63 10.70 27.93 10.79
C ASP A 63 10.42 28.35 12.23
N SER A 64 10.83 27.52 13.19
CA SER A 64 10.70 27.76 14.64
C SER A 64 11.99 28.32 15.21
#